data_AF-A0A6G0UIP4-F1
#
_entry.id   AF-A0A6G0UIP4-F1
#
_cell.length_a   1.000
_cell.length_b   1.000
_cell.length_c   1.000
_cell.angle_alpha   90.00
_cell.angle_beta   90.00
_cell.angle_gamma   90.00
#
_symmetry.space_group_name_H-M   'P 1'
#
loop_
_entity.id
_entity.type
_entity.pdbx_description
1 polymer ?
#
loop_
_entity_poly.entity_id
_entity_poly.type
_entity_poly.pdbx_seq_one_letter_code
_entity_poly.pdbx_strand_id
1 'polypeptide(L)'
;MARRISKVGSDLVSTAAEVAANSKIIRPPKIGDLFKGKQISLDLGALSFDATEKHIDVEEALNQRIKAITGELLSQYYADEMTENEDRTGFGIVKQFISKGIGKFGFWIIVSVLAVLTFKDVVDLALDYTSDPKQSDMNIVFNESMTMPNITFCMSRPQAWSHFHINPNESVQEWNRMVDEMFQNMSTRELFLNSTWDYRLVMEAYDTVATLNSMERETTPHGAVRSIYVFKSQQRLSEKRATVKKWIREIQKRNISFEELTQKVGVETIKKSMQRFQRTTYDDNLIIKTKFRTSWISMMQFCFQPWFDTNNFQAIKDQGNFFTMILSHDQEKLNGKQVECMTVDFHGRPSSLSRFMEGKGRTRDGFNDEICVGMVHEVTVEVKAKYVMLENSESGTACNDIQPGKDNEFDCRSRCRMNMIREVCNCTALTLSYLETKENLLKYPLCDYSQCVVDVQNGNYTDEECSNKCYRDCNQIRYEIDHETKGKSVRPDLTTVYINWGSFEFLTLEQQRIWSVPTFIAALGGSIGMWLGLSILSLLQGATYIFYLLRESKKRQKKQNIYSTNPFANPFKAKFPGPPPSYEEQKPHHKTNIQIT
;
A
#
# COMPACT_ATOMS: atom_id res chain seq x y z
N MET A 1 -10.57 32.40 -19.84
CA MET A 1 -11.46 31.25 -20.17
C MET A 1 -11.58 30.30 -18.97
N ALA A 2 -10.49 29.95 -18.28
CA ALA A 2 -10.51 29.14 -17.04
C ALA A 2 -11.38 29.69 -15.89
N ARG A 3 -11.40 31.03 -15.65
CA ARG A 3 -12.27 31.64 -14.61
C ARG A 3 -13.78 31.60 -14.91
N ARG A 4 -14.19 31.32 -16.16
CA ARG A 4 -15.62 31.18 -16.52
C ARG A 4 -16.10 29.73 -16.41
N ILE A 5 -15.20 28.75 -16.40
CA ILE A 5 -15.53 27.33 -16.20
C ILE A 5 -15.74 27.03 -14.70
N SER A 6 -14.96 27.67 -13.83
CA SER A 6 -15.12 27.57 -12.37
C SER A 6 -16.46 28.11 -11.85
N LYS A 7 -17.03 29.14 -12.49
CA LYS A 7 -18.30 29.74 -12.05
C LYS A 7 -19.54 28.95 -12.47
N VAL A 8 -19.45 28.15 -13.55
CA VAL A 8 -20.54 27.27 -13.97
C VAL A 8 -20.55 25.98 -13.15
N GLY A 9 -19.39 25.52 -12.67
CA GLY A 9 -19.28 24.39 -11.76
C GLY A 9 -19.83 24.66 -10.35
N SER A 10 -19.64 25.88 -9.82
CA SER A 10 -20.19 26.25 -8.50
C SER A 10 -21.71 26.34 -8.47
N ASP A 11 -22.31 26.80 -9.58
CA ASP A 11 -23.75 27.04 -9.67
C ASP A 11 -24.54 25.72 -9.88
N LEU A 12 -23.93 24.69 -10.50
CA LEU A 12 -24.51 23.35 -10.61
C LEU A 12 -24.49 22.56 -9.30
N VAL A 13 -23.49 22.76 -8.44
CA VAL A 13 -23.41 22.10 -7.12
C VAL A 13 -24.39 22.73 -6.12
N SER A 14 -24.64 24.04 -6.21
CA SER A 14 -25.62 24.72 -5.36
C SER A 14 -27.06 24.31 -5.68
N THR A 15 -27.38 24.10 -6.97
CA THR A 15 -28.72 23.69 -7.41
C THR A 15 -29.04 22.23 -7.04
N ALA A 16 -28.04 21.34 -6.97
CA ALA A 16 -28.22 19.96 -6.53
C ALA A 16 -28.41 19.84 -4.99
N ALA A 17 -27.77 20.71 -4.21
CA ALA A 17 -27.95 20.78 -2.75
C ALA A 17 -29.33 21.33 -2.35
N GLU A 18 -29.91 22.24 -3.14
CA GLU A 18 -31.23 22.83 -2.87
C GLU A 18 -32.41 21.88 -3.20
N VAL A 19 -32.20 20.93 -4.13
CA VAL A 19 -33.17 19.86 -4.45
C VAL A 19 -33.12 18.73 -3.41
N ALA A 20 -31.94 18.42 -2.84
CA ALA A 20 -31.81 17.43 -1.77
C ALA A 20 -32.36 17.91 -0.42
N ALA A 21 -32.44 19.23 -0.19
CA ALA A 21 -32.91 19.82 1.07
C ALA A 21 -34.45 19.93 1.20
N ASN A 22 -35.22 19.68 0.13
CA ASN A 22 -36.68 19.91 0.11
C ASN A 22 -37.56 18.64 0.07
N SER A 23 -37.00 17.44 0.23
CA SER A 23 -37.79 16.21 0.42
C SER A 23 -38.09 15.97 1.92
N LYS A 24 -39.20 16.55 2.39
CA LYS A 24 -39.78 16.24 3.71
C LYS A 24 -40.18 14.76 3.79
N ILE A 25 -39.45 14.04 4.64
CA ILE A 25 -39.88 13.02 5.62
C ILE A 25 -41.36 12.57 5.49
N ILE A 26 -41.56 11.34 4.98
CA ILE A 26 -42.73 10.52 5.30
C ILE A 26 -42.21 9.16 5.78
N ARG A 27 -42.54 8.83 7.03
CA ARG A 27 -42.19 7.56 7.69
C ARG A 27 -42.96 6.39 7.04
N PRO A 28 -42.40 5.17 6.99
CA PRO A 28 -43.13 4.00 6.49
C PRO A 28 -44.22 3.56 7.48
N PRO A 29 -45.40 3.12 7.04
CA PRO A 29 -46.32 2.39 7.89
C PRO A 29 -45.84 0.95 8.07
N LYS A 30 -46.12 0.44 9.28
CA LYS A 30 -45.81 -0.91 9.73
C LYS A 30 -46.63 -1.95 8.97
N ILE A 31 -45.99 -3.08 8.69
CA ILE A 31 -46.60 -4.34 8.31
C ILE A 31 -47.43 -4.84 9.50
N GLY A 32 -48.74 -4.96 9.31
CA GLY A 32 -49.69 -5.47 10.29
C GLY A 32 -51.10 -4.98 9.98
N ASP A 33 -52.01 -5.92 9.73
CA ASP A 33 -53.45 -5.75 9.49
C ASP A 33 -53.90 -5.41 8.06
N LEU A 34 -54.02 -6.45 7.21
CA LEU A 34 -55.06 -6.54 6.16
C LEU A 34 -55.03 -7.92 5.47
N PHE A 35 -55.39 -8.98 6.21
CA PHE A 35 -55.95 -10.19 5.62
C PHE A 35 -57.22 -10.58 6.37
N LYS A 36 -58.37 -10.17 5.83
CA LYS A 36 -59.66 -10.79 6.10
C LYS A 36 -60.24 -11.28 4.78
N GLY A 37 -60.28 -12.61 4.64
CA GLY A 37 -61.24 -13.34 3.81
C GLY A 37 -60.90 -13.51 2.34
N LYS A 38 -60.34 -14.68 1.97
CA LYS A 38 -61.13 -15.75 1.35
C LYS A 38 -60.29 -17.03 1.25
N GLN A 39 -60.95 -18.12 1.61
CA GLN A 39 -60.46 -19.48 1.75
C GLN A 39 -60.29 -20.12 0.37
N ILE A 40 -59.11 -20.64 0.05
CA ILE A 40 -58.93 -21.72 -0.94
C ILE A 40 -58.00 -22.73 -0.27
N SER A 41 -58.54 -23.91 0.01
CA SER A 41 -57.83 -25.05 0.56
C SER A 41 -56.89 -25.64 -0.47
N LEU A 42 -55.66 -25.98 -0.06
CA LEU A 42 -54.88 -27.02 -0.70
C LEU A 42 -54.03 -27.70 0.38
N ASP A 43 -54.29 -29.00 0.54
CA ASP A 43 -53.69 -29.90 1.51
C ASP A 43 -52.16 -29.95 1.37
N LEU A 44 -51.47 -29.82 2.50
CA LEU A 44 -50.08 -30.22 2.66
C LEU A 44 -50.05 -31.69 3.11
N GLY A 45 -49.74 -32.57 2.17
CA GLY A 45 -49.25 -33.92 2.46
C GLY A 45 -47.74 -33.86 2.74
N ALA A 46 -47.35 -34.36 3.91
CA ALA A 46 -45.98 -34.47 4.40
C ALA A 46 -45.05 -35.29 3.48
N LEU A 47 -43.78 -34.89 3.37
CA LEU A 47 -42.64 -35.79 3.15
C LEU A 47 -41.32 -35.09 3.51
N SER A 48 -40.49 -35.81 4.25
CA SER A 48 -39.13 -35.48 4.70
C SER A 48 -38.07 -36.20 3.86
N PHE A 49 -36.85 -35.65 3.80
CA PHE A 49 -35.61 -36.23 3.24
C PHE A 49 -35.65 -36.46 1.71
N ASP A 50 -34.59 -36.37 0.91
CA ASP A 50 -33.14 -36.24 1.13
C ASP A 50 -32.56 -35.49 -0.09
N ALA A 51 -31.47 -34.77 0.09
CA ALA A 51 -30.86 -33.93 -0.93
C ALA A 51 -29.76 -34.68 -1.68
N THR A 52 -30.04 -35.09 -2.91
CA THR A 52 -29.13 -35.11 -4.08
C THR A 52 -29.87 -35.82 -5.22
N GLU A 53 -29.65 -35.39 -6.46
CA GLU A 53 -30.18 -36.04 -7.68
C GLU A 53 -31.63 -35.71 -8.08
N LYS A 54 -31.96 -34.43 -8.37
CA LYS A 54 -33.15 -34.07 -9.20
C LYS A 54 -33.22 -32.63 -9.72
N HIS A 55 -32.10 -32.03 -10.10
CA HIS A 55 -32.11 -30.66 -10.66
C HIS A 55 -32.43 -30.57 -12.15
N ILE A 56 -32.50 -31.70 -12.88
CA ILE A 56 -32.69 -31.71 -14.34
C ILE A 56 -34.19 -31.73 -14.73
N ASP A 57 -35.08 -32.33 -13.92
CA ASP A 57 -36.51 -32.46 -14.28
C ASP A 57 -37.33 -31.17 -14.10
N VAL A 58 -36.87 -30.23 -13.27
CA VAL A 58 -37.63 -29.00 -12.96
C VAL A 58 -37.48 -27.96 -14.08
N GLU A 59 -36.30 -27.88 -14.70
CA GLU A 59 -36.03 -26.94 -15.79
C GLU A 59 -36.77 -27.33 -17.07
N GLU A 60 -36.90 -28.64 -17.34
CA GLU A 60 -37.63 -29.15 -18.50
C GLU A 60 -39.16 -29.00 -18.33
N ALA A 61 -39.68 -29.20 -17.12
CA ALA A 61 -41.09 -28.93 -16.80
C ALA A 61 -41.44 -27.42 -16.88
N LEU A 62 -40.51 -26.53 -16.50
CA LEU A 62 -40.70 -25.09 -16.62
C LEU A 62 -40.69 -24.64 -18.08
N ASN A 63 -39.78 -25.18 -18.89
CA ASN A 63 -39.69 -24.85 -20.32
C ASN A 63 -40.88 -25.38 -21.14
N GLN A 64 -41.46 -26.52 -20.77
CA GLN A 64 -42.71 -26.99 -21.39
C GLN A 64 -43.91 -26.11 -21.02
N ARG A 65 -43.99 -25.61 -19.78
CA ARG A 65 -45.04 -24.67 -19.37
C ARG A 65 -44.89 -23.30 -20.02
N ILE A 66 -43.67 -22.80 -20.19
CA ILE A 66 -43.41 -21.53 -20.88
C ILE A 66 -43.81 -21.63 -22.36
N LYS A 67 -43.53 -22.75 -23.04
CA LYS A 67 -43.98 -23.01 -24.42
C LYS A 67 -45.50 -23.08 -24.57
N ALA A 68 -46.20 -23.67 -23.59
CA ALA A 68 -47.67 -23.71 -23.59
C ALA A 68 -48.28 -22.31 -23.43
N ILE A 69 -47.74 -21.49 -22.51
CA ILE A 69 -48.22 -20.13 -22.26
C ILE A 69 -47.92 -19.19 -23.44
N THR A 70 -46.75 -19.33 -24.08
CA THR A 70 -46.43 -18.53 -25.29
C THR A 70 -47.24 -18.98 -26.52
N GLY A 71 -47.60 -20.26 -26.63
CA GLY A 71 -48.50 -20.76 -27.67
C GLY A 71 -49.94 -20.25 -27.55
N GLU A 72 -50.48 -20.18 -26.33
CA GLU A 72 -51.83 -19.64 -26.08
C GLU A 72 -51.91 -18.13 -26.32
N LEU A 73 -50.90 -17.36 -25.90
CA LEU A 73 -50.83 -15.91 -26.12
C LEU A 73 -50.68 -15.53 -27.60
N LEU A 74 -49.96 -16.33 -28.39
CA LEU A 74 -49.87 -16.14 -29.85
C LEU A 74 -51.17 -16.51 -30.56
N SER A 75 -51.94 -17.48 -30.07
CA SER A 75 -53.24 -17.83 -30.67
C SER A 75 -54.33 -16.78 -30.41
N GLN A 76 -54.31 -16.12 -29.23
CA GLN A 76 -55.23 -15.02 -28.92
C GLN A 76 -54.93 -13.75 -29.72
N TYR A 77 -53.67 -13.50 -30.06
CA TYR A 77 -53.29 -12.34 -30.88
C TYR A 77 -53.66 -12.51 -32.37
N TYR A 78 -53.79 -13.75 -32.87
CA TYR A 78 -54.18 -14.04 -34.26
C TYR A 78 -55.69 -14.28 -34.46
N ALA A 79 -56.49 -14.39 -33.39
CA ALA A 79 -57.93 -14.60 -33.47
C ALA A 79 -58.76 -13.30 -33.50
N ASP A 80 -58.17 -12.16 -33.13
CA ASP A 80 -58.86 -10.86 -33.07
C ASP A 80 -58.85 -10.08 -34.42
N GLU A 81 -58.20 -10.63 -35.46
CA GLU A 81 -58.03 -9.95 -36.77
C GLU A 81 -58.92 -10.52 -37.90
N MET A 82 -59.85 -11.44 -37.61
CA MET A 82 -60.77 -12.03 -38.61
C MET A 82 -62.25 -12.04 -38.19
N THR A 83 -62.81 -10.87 -37.86
CA THR A 83 -64.27 -10.63 -38.00
C THR A 83 -64.58 -9.14 -38.15
N GLU A 84 -64.48 -8.59 -39.36
CA GLU A 84 -65.55 -7.72 -39.88
C GLU A 84 -65.43 -7.58 -41.40
N ASN A 85 -66.47 -8.06 -42.06
CA ASN A 85 -66.60 -8.26 -43.49
C ASN A 85 -67.25 -7.03 -44.16
N GLU A 86 -66.89 -6.79 -45.42
CA GLU A 86 -67.78 -6.41 -46.53
C GLU A 86 -69.00 -5.51 -46.24
N ASP A 87 -68.90 -4.21 -46.58
CA ASP A 87 -69.57 -3.66 -47.78
C ASP A 87 -69.54 -2.13 -47.78
N ARG A 88 -68.84 -1.52 -48.75
CA ARG A 88 -69.36 -0.45 -49.61
C ARG A 88 -68.37 -0.05 -50.70
N THR A 89 -68.69 -0.54 -51.88
CA THR A 89 -68.28 -0.04 -53.20
C THR A 89 -68.38 1.48 -53.33
N GLY A 90 -67.40 2.10 -53.97
CA GLY A 90 -67.56 3.45 -54.51
C GLY A 90 -66.28 4.24 -54.74
N PHE A 91 -65.63 3.99 -55.87
CA PHE A 91 -64.92 4.98 -56.70
C PHE A 91 -63.96 5.99 -56.03
N GLY A 92 -62.68 5.85 -56.40
CA GLY A 92 -62.00 6.96 -57.05
C GLY A 92 -61.08 7.83 -56.20
N ILE A 93 -59.77 7.63 -56.41
CA ILE A 93 -58.78 8.71 -56.50
C ILE A 93 -58.69 9.65 -55.27
N VAL A 94 -58.28 9.15 -54.09
CA VAL A 94 -57.48 9.96 -53.13
C VAL A 94 -56.44 9.10 -52.41
N LYS A 95 -55.74 8.26 -53.17
CA LYS A 95 -54.42 7.74 -52.78
C LYS A 95 -53.36 8.78 -53.18
N GLN A 96 -53.33 9.96 -52.53
CA GLN A 96 -52.13 10.83 -52.67
C GLN A 96 -51.92 12.01 -51.71
N PHE A 97 -52.76 12.30 -50.70
CA PHE A 97 -52.53 13.52 -49.89
C PHE A 97 -52.65 13.45 -48.35
N ILE A 98 -52.96 12.30 -47.73
CA ILE A 98 -53.07 12.20 -46.25
C ILE A 98 -51.85 11.49 -45.59
N SER A 99 -50.87 11.04 -46.35
CA SER A 99 -49.67 10.32 -45.86
C SER A 99 -48.39 11.18 -45.84
N LYS A 100 -48.37 12.32 -45.12
CA LYS A 100 -47.12 13.10 -44.89
C LYS A 100 -46.93 13.65 -43.47
N GLY A 101 -47.93 13.55 -42.58
CA GLY A 101 -47.89 14.10 -41.22
C GLY A 101 -47.63 13.07 -40.11
N ILE A 102 -48.36 11.96 -40.11
CA ILE A 102 -48.31 10.94 -39.03
C ILE A 102 -46.98 10.18 -39.02
N GLY A 103 -46.43 9.85 -40.20
CA GLY A 103 -45.11 9.22 -40.29
C GLY A 103 -43.96 10.10 -39.79
N LYS A 104 -44.10 11.43 -39.84
CA LYS A 104 -43.11 12.35 -39.26
C LYS A 104 -43.15 12.35 -37.74
N PHE A 105 -44.34 12.30 -37.15
CA PHE A 105 -44.50 12.30 -35.70
C PHE A 105 -43.99 10.98 -35.08
N GLY A 106 -44.31 9.83 -35.70
CA GLY A 106 -43.78 8.53 -35.27
C GLY A 106 -42.25 8.45 -35.35
N PHE A 107 -41.65 8.98 -36.41
CA PHE A 107 -40.19 9.07 -36.55
C PHE A 107 -39.54 9.89 -35.43
N TRP A 108 -40.09 11.06 -35.10
CA TRP A 108 -39.54 11.91 -34.02
C TRP A 108 -39.69 11.28 -32.63
N ILE A 109 -40.76 10.54 -32.36
CA ILE A 109 -40.91 9.79 -31.11
C ILE A 109 -39.81 8.73 -30.98
N ILE A 110 -39.56 7.96 -32.04
CA ILE A 110 -38.50 6.94 -32.05
C ILE A 110 -37.13 7.60 -31.80
N VAL A 111 -36.83 8.70 -32.49
CA VAL A 111 -35.59 9.47 -32.29
C VAL A 111 -35.48 9.98 -30.85
N SER A 112 -36.57 10.48 -30.26
CA SER A 112 -36.57 10.93 -28.87
C SER A 112 -36.33 9.78 -27.88
N VAL A 113 -36.94 8.61 -28.09
CA VAL A 113 -36.70 7.42 -27.25
C VAL A 113 -35.24 6.98 -27.35
N LEU A 114 -34.68 6.89 -28.57
CA LEU A 114 -33.28 6.55 -28.79
C LEU A 114 -32.33 7.56 -28.13
N ALA A 115 -32.65 8.86 -28.18
CA ALA A 115 -31.88 9.90 -27.53
C ALA A 115 -31.90 9.79 -26.00
N VAL A 116 -33.05 9.44 -25.40
CA VAL A 116 -33.16 9.21 -23.95
C VAL A 116 -32.37 7.98 -23.53
N LEU A 117 -32.43 6.88 -24.28
CA LEU A 117 -31.61 5.69 -24.03
C LEU A 117 -30.11 5.99 -24.13
N THR A 118 -29.71 6.75 -25.16
CA THR A 118 -28.32 7.19 -25.30
C THR A 118 -27.86 8.02 -24.11
N PHE A 119 -28.71 8.96 -23.65
CA PHE A 119 -28.38 9.80 -22.51
C PHE A 119 -28.23 8.98 -21.22
N LYS A 120 -29.12 8.01 -20.99
CA LYS A 120 -29.03 7.08 -19.87
C LYS A 120 -27.71 6.30 -19.92
N ASP A 121 -27.40 5.65 -21.03
CA ASP A 121 -26.19 4.83 -21.15
C ASP A 121 -24.90 5.66 -20.99
N VAL A 122 -24.88 6.88 -21.52
CA VAL A 122 -23.74 7.80 -21.35
C VAL A 122 -23.59 8.24 -19.89
N VAL A 123 -24.69 8.51 -19.18
CA VAL A 123 -24.67 8.85 -17.76
C VAL A 123 -24.21 7.67 -16.93
N ASP A 124 -24.75 6.47 -17.16
CA ASP A 124 -24.38 5.25 -16.45
C ASP A 124 -22.90 4.94 -16.68
N LEU A 125 -22.40 5.02 -17.93
CA LEU A 125 -20.99 4.85 -18.27
C LEU A 125 -20.09 5.92 -17.61
N ALA A 126 -20.55 7.17 -17.54
CA ALA A 126 -19.80 8.25 -16.90
C ALA A 126 -19.70 8.05 -15.38
N LEU A 127 -20.79 7.63 -14.74
CA LEU A 127 -20.81 7.29 -13.32
C LEU A 127 -19.87 6.12 -13.04
N ASP A 128 -19.96 5.04 -13.83
CA ASP A 128 -19.07 3.89 -13.73
C ASP A 128 -17.61 4.30 -13.90
N TYR A 129 -17.28 5.11 -14.90
CA TYR A 129 -15.93 5.63 -15.09
C TYR A 129 -15.45 6.46 -13.89
N THR A 130 -16.30 7.33 -13.33
CA THR A 130 -15.94 8.16 -12.16
C THR A 130 -15.74 7.35 -10.88
N SER A 131 -16.30 6.14 -10.80
CA SER A 131 -16.08 5.25 -9.65
C SER A 131 -14.69 4.59 -9.62
N ASP A 132 -13.87 4.79 -10.67
CA ASP A 132 -12.56 4.17 -10.89
C ASP A 132 -12.56 2.65 -10.58
N PRO A 133 -13.40 1.87 -11.27
CA PRO A 133 -13.62 0.47 -10.92
C PRO A 133 -12.38 -0.34 -11.32
N LYS A 134 -12.00 -1.22 -10.40
CA LYS A 134 -10.78 -2.02 -10.46
C LYS A 134 -11.17 -3.48 -10.62
N GLN A 135 -10.45 -4.20 -11.46
CA GLN A 135 -10.57 -5.64 -11.62
C GLN A 135 -9.26 -6.29 -11.21
N SER A 136 -9.34 -7.51 -10.68
CA SER A 136 -8.17 -8.32 -10.34
C SER A 136 -8.10 -9.51 -11.28
N ASP A 137 -6.98 -9.64 -11.99
CA ASP A 137 -6.68 -10.82 -12.79
C ASP A 137 -5.81 -11.78 -11.98
N MET A 138 -6.24 -13.03 -11.92
CA MET A 138 -5.56 -14.10 -11.21
C MET A 138 -4.98 -15.08 -12.23
N ASN A 139 -3.66 -15.24 -12.24
CA ASN A 139 -2.97 -16.20 -13.10
C ASN A 139 -2.12 -17.15 -12.26
N ILE A 140 -1.91 -18.37 -12.75
CA ILE A 140 -0.92 -19.31 -12.20
C ILE A 140 0.32 -19.19 -13.09
N VAL A 141 1.46 -18.89 -12.49
CA VAL A 141 2.75 -18.78 -13.19
C VAL A 141 3.64 -19.96 -12.80
N PHE A 142 4.17 -20.63 -13.81
CA PHE A 142 5.20 -21.66 -13.66
C PHE A 142 6.53 -21.04 -14.06
N ASN A 143 7.44 -20.89 -13.10
CA ASN A 143 8.75 -20.31 -13.35
C ASN A 143 9.83 -21.39 -13.43
N GLU A 144 10.89 -21.15 -14.20
CA GLU A 144 12.04 -22.06 -14.27
C GLU A 144 13.04 -21.80 -13.14
N SER A 145 13.01 -20.61 -12.54
CA SER A 145 13.92 -20.26 -11.44
C SER A 145 13.34 -19.20 -10.52
N MET A 146 13.79 -19.19 -9.27
CA MET A 146 13.34 -18.22 -8.26
C MET A 146 14.46 -17.31 -7.79
N THR A 147 14.13 -16.06 -7.50
CA THR A 147 15.06 -15.14 -6.86
C THR A 147 15.25 -15.49 -5.40
N MET A 148 16.47 -15.35 -4.88
CA MET A 148 16.75 -15.56 -3.46
C MET A 148 15.90 -14.61 -2.60
N PRO A 149 15.12 -15.11 -1.63
CA PRO A 149 14.37 -14.26 -0.72
C PRO A 149 15.30 -13.58 0.29
N ASN A 150 14.85 -12.48 0.87
CA ASN A 150 15.58 -11.79 1.94
C ASN A 150 15.35 -12.53 3.26
N ILE A 151 16.15 -13.56 3.54
CA ILE A 151 15.98 -14.39 4.74
C ILE A 151 16.61 -13.69 5.95
N THR A 152 15.85 -13.50 7.02
CA THR A 152 16.33 -13.01 8.32
C THR A 152 16.13 -14.05 9.38
N PHE A 153 17.21 -14.43 10.05
CA PHE A 153 17.19 -15.28 11.23
C PHE A 153 17.29 -14.41 12.47
N CYS A 154 16.47 -14.66 13.49
CA CYS A 154 16.51 -13.93 14.75
C CYS A 154 16.54 -14.91 15.92
N MET A 155 17.64 -14.93 16.67
CA MET A 155 17.81 -15.76 17.86
C MET A 155 17.75 -14.92 19.12
N SER A 156 17.42 -15.55 20.26
CA SER A 156 17.40 -14.85 21.54
C SER A 156 18.82 -14.47 21.99
N ARG A 157 18.95 -13.37 22.75
CA ARG A 157 20.26 -12.94 23.30
C ARG A 157 20.96 -14.04 24.11
N PRO A 158 20.29 -14.80 25.00
CA PRO A 158 20.94 -15.90 25.72
C PRO A 158 21.51 -16.98 24.78
N GLN A 159 20.82 -17.29 23.68
CA GLN A 159 21.29 -18.23 22.68
C GLN A 159 22.54 -17.70 21.96
N ALA A 160 22.53 -16.43 21.54
CA ALA A 160 23.67 -15.78 20.89
C ALA A 160 24.91 -15.76 21.79
N TRP A 161 24.73 -15.59 23.10
CA TRP A 161 25.82 -15.49 24.08
C TRP A 161 26.26 -16.84 24.67
N SER A 162 25.60 -17.94 24.32
CA SER A 162 25.85 -19.26 24.93
C SER A 162 27.34 -19.68 24.90
N HIS A 163 28.01 -19.43 23.78
CA HIS A 163 29.42 -19.82 23.59
C HIS A 163 30.43 -18.92 24.32
N PHE A 164 30.03 -17.80 24.94
CA PHE A 164 30.94 -16.95 25.69
C PHE A 164 31.19 -17.52 27.10
N HIS A 165 32.45 -17.68 27.47
CA HIS A 165 32.85 -18.16 28.80
C HIS A 165 32.97 -16.98 29.77
N ILE A 166 31.89 -16.67 30.45
CA ILE A 166 31.86 -15.61 31.47
C ILE A 166 32.36 -16.22 32.77
N ASN A 167 33.49 -15.70 33.30
CA ASN A 167 33.98 -16.10 34.61
C ASN A 167 33.21 -15.31 35.69
N PRO A 168 32.39 -15.96 36.54
CA PRO A 168 31.59 -15.25 37.55
C PRO A 168 32.44 -14.59 38.64
N ASN A 169 33.71 -14.99 38.79
CA ASN A 169 34.63 -14.46 39.79
C ASN A 169 35.52 -13.32 39.27
N GLU A 170 35.41 -12.96 37.99
CA GLU A 170 36.21 -11.87 37.41
C GLU A 170 35.76 -10.51 37.95
N SER A 171 36.72 -9.69 38.38
CA SER A 171 36.42 -8.35 38.90
C SER A 171 36.07 -7.38 37.76
N VAL A 172 35.15 -6.45 38.02
CA VAL A 172 34.78 -5.39 37.04
C VAL A 172 35.98 -4.53 36.63
N GLN A 173 36.95 -4.34 37.53
CA GLN A 173 38.17 -3.57 37.27
C GLN A 173 39.09 -4.29 36.27
N GLU A 174 39.24 -5.60 36.44
CA GLU A 174 40.02 -6.44 35.51
C GLU A 174 39.37 -6.49 34.13
N TRP A 175 38.04 -6.64 34.07
CA TRP A 175 37.28 -6.56 32.83
C TRP A 175 37.53 -5.25 32.09
N ASN A 176 37.38 -4.12 32.77
CA ASN A 176 37.58 -2.78 32.20
C ASN A 176 39.02 -2.59 31.71
N ARG A 177 40.00 -3.04 32.49
CA ARG A 177 41.43 -2.96 32.12
C ARG A 177 41.70 -3.72 30.82
N MET A 178 41.20 -4.93 30.69
CA MET A 178 41.39 -5.75 29.48
C MET A 178 40.73 -5.10 28.25
N VAL A 179 39.53 -4.54 28.41
CA VAL A 179 38.85 -3.78 27.35
C VAL A 179 39.65 -2.55 26.94
N ASP A 180 40.23 -1.81 27.90
CA ASP A 180 41.05 -0.62 27.63
C ASP A 180 42.35 -0.98 26.92
N GLU A 181 43.05 -2.03 27.36
CA GLU A 181 44.26 -2.55 26.70
C GLU A 181 43.97 -2.94 25.24
N MET A 182 42.81 -3.55 24.97
CA MET A 182 42.39 -3.88 23.61
C MET A 182 42.14 -2.64 22.74
N PHE A 183 41.49 -1.60 23.26
CA PHE A 183 41.30 -0.35 22.53
C PHE A 183 42.63 0.32 22.20
N GLN A 184 43.62 0.24 23.09
CA GLN A 184 44.96 0.76 22.85
C GLN A 184 45.70 -0.02 21.75
N ASN A 185 45.56 -1.35 21.74
CA ASN A 185 46.16 -2.21 20.72
C ASN A 185 45.55 -1.97 19.31
N MET A 186 44.25 -1.69 19.23
CA MET A 186 43.54 -1.40 17.98
C MET A 186 43.46 0.11 17.72
N SER A 187 44.60 0.76 17.44
CA SER A 187 44.65 2.21 17.27
C SER A 187 44.05 2.73 15.97
N THR A 188 44.09 1.93 14.89
CA THR A 188 43.60 2.33 13.55
C THR A 188 42.23 1.75 13.22
N ARG A 189 41.54 2.38 12.26
CA ARG A 189 40.25 1.94 11.72
C ARG A 189 40.30 0.51 11.18
N GLU A 190 41.32 0.19 10.38
CA GLU A 190 41.47 -1.13 9.77
C GLU A 190 41.74 -2.22 10.80
N LEU A 191 42.62 -1.95 11.78
CA LEU A 191 42.89 -2.89 12.86
C LEU A 191 41.63 -3.16 13.67
N PHE A 192 40.83 -2.13 13.97
CA PHE A 192 39.58 -2.29 14.70
C PHE A 192 38.57 -3.19 13.98
N LEU A 193 38.41 -3.01 12.65
CA LEU A 193 37.43 -3.76 11.86
C LEU A 193 37.90 -5.19 11.50
N ASN A 194 39.20 -5.40 11.26
CA ASN A 194 39.71 -6.67 10.76
C ASN A 194 40.26 -7.59 11.87
N SER A 195 40.73 -7.05 12.99
CA SER A 195 41.24 -7.89 14.08
C SER A 195 40.13 -8.64 14.82
N THR A 196 40.48 -9.78 15.41
CA THR A 196 39.54 -10.57 16.22
C THR A 196 39.35 -9.96 17.59
N TRP A 197 38.10 -9.89 18.06
CA TRP A 197 37.82 -9.32 19.38
C TRP A 197 37.76 -10.40 20.45
N ASP A 198 38.22 -10.06 21.65
CA ASP A 198 37.97 -10.87 22.83
C ASP A 198 36.48 -10.81 23.19
N TYR A 199 35.97 -11.88 23.80
CA TYR A 199 34.55 -11.99 24.14
C TYR A 199 34.08 -10.85 25.06
N ARG A 200 34.96 -10.33 25.93
CA ARG A 200 34.65 -9.21 26.84
C ARG A 200 34.29 -7.94 26.07
N LEU A 201 35.11 -7.61 25.08
CA LEU A 201 34.89 -6.47 24.20
C LEU A 201 33.62 -6.66 23.36
N VAL A 202 33.40 -7.86 22.81
CA VAL A 202 32.20 -8.18 22.02
C VAL A 202 30.92 -8.03 22.86
N MET A 203 30.91 -8.54 24.08
CA MET A 203 29.75 -8.46 24.97
C MET A 203 29.43 -7.02 25.39
N GLU A 204 30.46 -6.21 25.69
CA GLU A 204 30.28 -4.81 26.06
C GLU A 204 29.79 -3.97 24.86
N ALA A 205 30.34 -4.22 23.67
CA ALA A 205 29.89 -3.60 22.43
C ALA A 205 28.46 -4.00 22.08
N TYR A 206 28.13 -5.29 22.22
CA TYR A 206 26.78 -5.81 22.02
C TYR A 206 25.79 -5.14 22.96
N ASP A 207 26.08 -5.06 24.27
CA ASP A 207 25.18 -4.42 25.23
C ASP A 207 25.00 -2.92 24.92
N THR A 208 26.06 -2.25 24.43
CA THR A 208 26.01 -0.85 23.97
C THR A 208 25.06 -0.69 22.78
N VAL A 209 25.26 -1.45 21.70
CA VAL A 209 24.41 -1.40 20.51
C VAL A 209 22.97 -1.80 20.84
N ALA A 210 22.80 -2.87 21.63
CA ALA A 210 21.50 -3.34 22.07
C ALA A 210 20.75 -2.31 22.91
N THR A 211 21.44 -1.59 23.81
CA THR A 211 20.84 -0.54 24.65
C THR A 211 20.29 0.58 23.77
N LEU A 212 21.10 1.06 22.83
CA LEU A 212 20.71 2.14 21.93
C LEU A 212 19.56 1.71 21.02
N ASN A 213 19.64 0.54 20.38
CA ASN A 213 18.55 0.04 19.54
C ASN A 213 17.25 -0.14 20.32
N SER A 214 17.33 -0.67 21.55
CA SER A 214 16.13 -0.91 22.35
C SER A 214 15.45 0.40 22.78
N MET A 215 16.25 1.41 23.15
CA MET A 215 15.74 2.75 23.48
C MET A 215 15.17 3.48 22.27
N GLU A 216 15.87 3.45 21.14
CA GLU A 216 15.55 4.24 19.96
C GLU A 216 14.40 3.61 19.15
N ARG A 217 14.35 2.28 19.06
CA ARG A 217 13.53 1.58 18.06
C ARG A 217 12.60 0.49 18.60
N GLU A 218 12.86 -0.11 19.77
CA GLU A 218 12.09 -1.27 20.27
C GLU A 218 10.99 -0.93 21.30
N THR A 219 10.40 0.25 21.16
CA THR A 219 9.31 0.68 22.03
C THR A 219 8.33 1.57 21.28
N THR A 220 7.15 1.80 21.86
CA THR A 220 6.22 2.81 21.35
C THR A 220 6.90 4.19 21.35
N PRO A 221 6.42 5.18 20.58
CA PRO A 221 7.02 6.53 20.53
C PRO A 221 7.19 7.14 21.92
N HIS A 222 6.11 7.12 22.72
CA HIS A 222 6.14 7.51 24.12
C HIS A 222 7.05 6.61 24.99
N GLY A 223 7.11 5.31 24.72
CA GLY A 223 8.01 4.37 25.37
C GLY A 223 9.48 4.70 25.14
N ALA A 224 9.84 5.16 23.94
CA ALA A 224 11.20 5.55 23.59
C ALA A 224 11.62 6.80 24.37
N VAL A 225 10.76 7.83 24.39
CA VAL A 225 11.02 9.05 25.18
C VAL A 225 11.13 8.74 26.68
N ARG A 226 10.25 7.88 27.21
CA ARG A 226 10.36 7.41 28.59
C ARG A 226 11.67 6.67 28.85
N SER A 227 12.09 5.81 27.92
CA SER A 227 13.34 5.06 28.04
C SER A 227 14.56 5.98 28.01
N ILE A 228 14.55 7.01 27.17
CA ILE A 228 15.56 8.08 27.15
C ILE A 228 15.59 8.83 28.47
N TYR A 229 14.43 9.22 29.01
CA TYR A 229 14.34 9.88 30.31
C TYR A 229 14.90 9.03 31.45
N VAL A 230 14.52 7.75 31.50
CA VAL A 230 14.99 6.78 32.51
C VAL A 230 16.50 6.58 32.36
N PHE A 231 16.99 6.41 31.13
CA PHE A 231 18.41 6.26 30.84
C PHE A 231 19.22 7.46 31.30
N LYS A 232 18.68 8.67 31.21
CA LYS A 232 19.31 9.89 31.73
C LYS A 232 19.26 10.00 33.25
N SER A 233 18.07 9.86 33.84
CA SER A 233 17.80 10.23 35.23
C SER A 233 18.18 9.16 36.26
N GLN A 234 18.10 7.88 35.90
CA GLN A 234 18.24 6.81 36.88
C GLN A 234 19.71 6.56 37.23
N GLN A 235 20.05 6.60 38.53
CA GLN A 235 21.42 6.38 39.00
C GLN A 235 21.93 4.97 38.70
N ARG A 236 21.07 3.94 38.73
CA ARG A 236 21.42 2.55 38.40
C ARG A 236 22.02 2.39 36.99
N LEU A 237 21.74 3.33 36.09
CA LEU A 237 22.23 3.30 34.70
C LEU A 237 23.48 4.17 34.49
N SER A 238 24.10 4.72 35.55
CA SER A 238 25.29 5.56 35.44
C SER A 238 26.47 4.85 34.79
N GLU A 239 26.70 3.59 35.15
CA GLU A 239 27.76 2.76 34.57
C GLU A 239 27.50 2.52 33.08
N LYS A 240 26.28 2.11 32.72
CA LYS A 240 25.89 1.94 31.31
C LYS A 240 26.06 3.23 30.50
N ARG A 241 25.71 4.39 31.06
CA ARG A 241 25.95 5.69 30.42
C ARG A 241 27.44 5.94 30.17
N ALA A 242 28.30 5.63 31.14
CA ALA A 242 29.74 5.79 31.00
C ALA A 242 30.29 4.86 29.90
N THR A 243 29.84 3.61 29.86
CA THR A 243 30.19 2.63 28.81
C THR A 243 29.76 3.12 27.43
N VAL A 244 28.51 3.54 27.26
CA VAL A 244 28.01 4.08 25.98
C VAL A 244 28.85 5.29 25.53
N LYS A 245 29.14 6.23 26.43
CA LYS A 245 29.99 7.39 26.12
C LYS A 245 31.41 7.00 25.73
N LYS A 246 32.00 6.01 26.41
CA LYS A 246 33.31 5.45 26.08
C LYS A 246 33.31 4.90 24.65
N TRP A 247 32.36 4.04 24.32
CA TRP A 247 32.22 3.47 22.98
C TRP A 247 32.04 4.51 21.89
N ILE A 248 31.16 5.50 22.11
CA ILE A 248 30.93 6.58 21.14
C ILE A 248 32.23 7.37 20.88
N ARG A 249 33.02 7.66 21.92
CA ARG A 249 34.32 8.33 21.75
C ARG A 249 35.32 7.47 20.98
N GLU A 250 35.40 6.18 21.28
CA GLU A 250 36.34 5.27 20.61
C GLU A 250 36.01 5.09 19.12
N ILE A 251 34.73 5.02 18.73
CA ILE A 251 34.35 4.94 17.31
C ILE A 251 34.59 6.28 16.60
N GLN A 252 34.30 7.41 17.24
CA GLN A 252 34.55 8.73 16.67
C GLN A 252 36.04 8.98 16.45
N LYS A 253 36.89 8.60 17.42
CA LYS A 253 38.35 8.70 17.32
C LYS A 253 38.91 7.95 16.10
N ARG A 254 38.28 6.84 15.71
CA ARG A 254 38.71 6.00 14.58
C ARG A 254 37.91 6.25 13.30
N ASN A 255 37.02 7.25 13.30
CA ASN A 255 36.14 7.57 12.18
C ASN A 255 35.34 6.35 11.71
N ILE A 256 34.73 5.61 12.64
CA ILE A 256 33.92 4.41 12.37
C ILE A 256 32.45 4.76 12.46
N SER A 257 31.66 4.33 11.47
CA SER A 257 30.21 4.54 11.51
C SER A 257 29.54 3.60 12.51
N PHE A 258 28.38 3.99 13.02
CA PHE A 258 27.63 3.12 13.94
C PHE A 258 27.14 1.83 13.24
N GLU A 259 26.89 1.89 11.94
CA GLU A 259 26.55 0.72 11.14
C GLU A 259 27.73 -0.27 11.07
N GLU A 260 28.94 0.22 10.81
CA GLU A 260 30.15 -0.62 10.77
C GLU A 260 30.44 -1.27 12.12
N LEU A 261 30.24 -0.51 13.21
CA LEU A 261 30.29 -1.06 14.56
C LEU A 261 29.27 -2.20 14.71
N THR A 262 28.01 -1.97 14.33
CA THR A 262 26.94 -2.96 14.45
C THR A 262 27.26 -4.23 13.66
N GLN A 263 27.75 -4.09 12.44
CA GLN A 263 28.19 -5.23 11.61
C GLN A 263 29.34 -5.99 12.27
N LYS A 264 30.36 -5.27 12.77
CA LYS A 264 31.52 -5.89 13.43
C LYS A 264 31.11 -6.65 14.69
N VAL A 265 30.26 -6.04 15.52
CA VAL A 265 29.74 -6.65 16.75
C VAL A 265 28.97 -7.93 16.41
N GLY A 266 28.08 -7.90 15.42
CA GLY A 266 27.31 -9.08 15.07
C GLY A 266 28.15 -10.21 14.46
N VAL A 267 29.13 -9.88 13.61
CA VAL A 267 30.10 -10.85 13.08
C VAL A 267 30.85 -11.53 14.22
N GLU A 268 31.49 -10.76 15.11
CA GLU A 268 32.24 -11.34 16.23
C GLU A 268 31.35 -12.07 17.23
N THR A 269 30.08 -11.67 17.37
CA THR A 269 29.10 -12.35 18.22
C THR A 269 28.81 -13.75 17.74
N ILE A 270 28.56 -13.95 16.44
CA ILE A 270 28.14 -15.28 15.96
C ILE A 270 29.30 -16.15 15.49
N LYS A 271 30.47 -15.56 15.21
CA LYS A 271 31.62 -16.21 14.55
C LYS A 271 32.03 -17.54 15.16
N LYS A 272 31.99 -17.68 16.50
CA LYS A 272 32.37 -18.93 17.19
C LYS A 272 31.24 -19.96 17.22
N SER A 273 29.99 -19.51 17.20
CA SER A 273 28.82 -20.39 17.17
C SER A 273 28.47 -20.88 15.76
N MET A 274 28.77 -20.11 14.72
CA MET A 274 28.42 -20.45 13.35
C MET A 274 29.39 -21.47 12.75
N GLN A 275 28.96 -22.71 12.57
CA GLN A 275 29.77 -23.76 11.94
C GLN A 275 29.59 -23.77 10.42
N ARG A 276 28.37 -23.57 9.95
CA ARG A 276 28.04 -23.52 8.53
C ARG A 276 26.98 -22.46 8.30
N PHE A 277 27.21 -21.62 7.29
CA PHE A 277 26.28 -20.59 6.84
C PHE A 277 26.47 -20.41 5.34
N GLN A 278 25.85 -21.30 4.58
CA GLN A 278 26.15 -21.41 3.15
C GLN A 278 24.88 -21.65 2.33
N ARG A 279 24.84 -20.98 1.19
CA ARG A 279 23.97 -21.34 0.09
C ARG A 279 24.44 -22.66 -0.55
N THR A 280 23.50 -23.56 -0.79
CA THR A 280 23.72 -24.83 -1.47
C THR A 280 23.11 -24.78 -2.87
N THR A 281 23.71 -25.52 -3.80
CA THR A 281 23.26 -25.69 -5.18
C THR A 281 23.43 -27.16 -5.56
N TYR A 282 22.65 -27.65 -6.53
CA TYR A 282 22.82 -29.00 -7.05
C TYR A 282 24.08 -29.16 -7.91
N ASP A 283 24.59 -28.06 -8.49
CA ASP A 283 25.90 -28.06 -9.12
C ASP A 283 27.00 -28.01 -8.05
N ASP A 284 27.63 -29.15 -7.79
CA ASP A 284 28.71 -29.32 -6.83
C ASP A 284 29.95 -28.45 -7.16
N ASN A 285 30.11 -28.03 -8.41
CA ASN A 285 31.24 -27.18 -8.82
C ASN A 285 31.00 -25.70 -8.50
N LEU A 286 29.74 -25.32 -8.27
CA LEU A 286 29.35 -23.93 -8.07
C LEU A 286 29.40 -23.54 -6.59
N ILE A 287 30.48 -22.91 -6.18
CA ILE A 287 30.64 -22.45 -4.80
C ILE A 287 30.17 -21.00 -4.67
N ILE A 288 28.98 -20.81 -4.07
CA ILE A 288 28.44 -19.47 -3.80
C ILE A 288 28.92 -18.98 -2.42
N LYS A 289 29.80 -17.97 -2.43
CA LYS A 289 30.27 -17.33 -1.19
C LYS A 289 29.13 -16.56 -0.54
N THR A 290 28.67 -17.06 0.61
CA THR A 290 27.64 -16.41 1.42
C THR A 290 28.32 -15.53 2.47
N LYS A 291 28.03 -14.23 2.46
CA LYS A 291 28.48 -13.31 3.51
C LYS A 291 27.42 -13.20 4.59
N PHE A 292 27.86 -12.75 5.76
CA PHE A 292 27.00 -12.50 6.90
C PHE A 292 26.72 -11.00 7.01
N ARG A 293 25.46 -10.62 7.18
CA ARG A 293 25.06 -9.25 7.53
C ARG A 293 24.21 -9.26 8.78
N THR A 294 24.57 -8.42 9.74
CA THR A 294 23.76 -8.17 10.92
C THR A 294 22.61 -7.26 10.54
N SER A 295 21.37 -7.68 10.78
CA SER A 295 20.19 -6.85 10.54
C SER A 295 19.74 -6.14 11.82
N TRP A 296 19.88 -6.78 12.98
CA TRP A 296 19.40 -6.24 14.25
C TRP A 296 20.19 -6.75 15.45
N ILE A 297 20.45 -5.87 16.42
CA ILE A 297 21.02 -6.24 17.72
C ILE A 297 20.19 -5.57 18.79
N SER A 298 19.66 -6.34 19.74
CA SER A 298 18.88 -5.79 20.83
C SER A 298 19.01 -6.49 22.16
N MET A 299 18.30 -5.97 23.14
CA MET A 299 18.27 -6.54 24.49
C MET A 299 17.59 -7.92 24.51
N MET A 300 16.73 -8.18 23.53
CA MET A 300 15.93 -9.41 23.43
C MET A 300 16.52 -10.37 22.41
N GLN A 301 16.86 -9.88 21.21
CA GLN A 301 17.12 -10.70 20.05
C GLN A 301 18.33 -10.21 19.26
N PHE A 302 18.99 -11.16 18.60
CA PHE A 302 20.05 -10.94 17.62
C PHE A 302 19.58 -11.44 16.26
N CYS A 303 19.50 -10.55 15.28
CA CYS A 303 19.06 -10.89 13.93
C CYS A 303 20.15 -10.68 12.88
N PHE A 304 20.17 -11.58 11.90
CA PHE A 304 21.14 -11.59 10.81
C PHE A 304 20.58 -12.21 9.54
N GLN A 305 21.25 -11.94 8.43
CA GLN A 305 20.84 -12.29 7.08
C GLN A 305 22.05 -12.80 6.28
N PRO A 306 21.82 -13.72 5.31
CA PRO A 306 22.80 -13.97 4.28
C PRO A 306 22.87 -12.77 3.34
N TRP A 307 24.09 -12.36 3.02
CA TRP A 307 24.37 -11.27 2.10
C TRP A 307 25.13 -11.81 0.88
N PHE A 308 24.69 -11.39 -0.29
CA PHE A 308 25.28 -11.79 -1.57
C PHE A 308 25.77 -10.55 -2.30
N ASP A 309 26.98 -10.63 -2.86
CA ASP A 309 27.48 -9.60 -3.77
C ASP A 309 26.77 -9.69 -5.13
N THR A 310 26.86 -8.65 -5.96
CA THR A 310 26.30 -8.63 -7.33
C THR A 310 26.71 -9.84 -8.17
N ASN A 311 27.92 -10.36 -7.95
CA ASN A 311 28.46 -11.49 -8.70
C ASN A 311 28.03 -12.85 -8.11
N ASN A 312 27.52 -12.87 -6.87
CA ASN A 312 27.15 -14.08 -6.12
C ASN A 312 25.62 -14.22 -5.94
N PHE A 313 24.85 -13.22 -6.35
CA PHE A 313 23.39 -13.26 -6.32
C PHE A 313 22.87 -14.05 -7.53
N GLN A 314 22.78 -15.37 -7.38
CA GLN A 314 22.25 -16.27 -8.42
C GLN A 314 20.79 -16.63 -8.15
N ALA A 315 20.05 -16.98 -9.19
CA ALA A 315 18.70 -17.55 -9.04
C ALA A 315 18.77 -19.00 -8.54
N ILE A 316 17.73 -19.44 -7.85
CA ILE A 316 17.50 -20.82 -7.43
C ILE A 316 16.87 -21.53 -8.63
N LYS A 317 17.56 -22.51 -9.20
CA LYS A 317 17.11 -23.21 -10.42
C LYS A 317 16.49 -24.58 -10.13
N ASP A 318 16.67 -25.06 -8.91
CA ASP A 318 16.30 -26.40 -8.51
C ASP A 318 15.44 -26.34 -7.25
N GLN A 319 14.49 -27.27 -7.14
CA GLN A 319 13.69 -27.49 -5.94
C GLN A 319 14.50 -28.31 -4.93
N GLY A 320 14.29 -28.11 -3.64
CA GLY A 320 15.04 -28.74 -2.56
C GLY A 320 15.98 -27.79 -1.82
N ASN A 321 16.95 -28.35 -1.09
CA ASN A 321 17.81 -27.58 -0.17
C ASN A 321 18.69 -26.55 -0.91
N PHE A 322 18.40 -25.27 -0.70
CA PHE A 322 19.19 -24.17 -1.25
C PHE A 322 19.97 -23.39 -0.19
N PHE A 323 19.72 -23.63 1.11
CA PHE A 323 20.44 -22.96 2.17
C PHE A 323 20.58 -23.83 3.42
N THR A 324 21.80 -23.94 3.93
CA THR A 324 22.10 -24.73 5.12
C THR A 324 22.80 -23.88 6.17
N MET A 325 22.27 -23.93 7.39
CA MET A 325 22.84 -23.29 8.56
C MET A 325 23.06 -24.31 9.69
N ILE A 326 24.25 -24.30 10.29
CA ILE A 326 24.59 -25.11 11.46
C ILE A 326 25.14 -24.19 12.54
N LEU A 327 24.47 -24.17 13.67
CA LEU A 327 24.83 -23.36 14.85
C LEU A 327 25.24 -24.27 16.00
N SER A 328 26.34 -23.93 16.65
CA SER A 328 26.82 -24.57 17.86
C SER A 328 26.49 -23.72 19.09
N HIS A 329 25.98 -24.40 20.10
CA HIS A 329 25.51 -23.80 21.34
C HIS A 329 26.15 -24.50 22.54
N ASP A 330 26.39 -23.73 23.60
CA ASP A 330 26.80 -24.29 24.89
C ASP A 330 25.55 -24.75 25.67
N GLN A 331 25.28 -26.05 25.63
CA GLN A 331 24.08 -26.63 26.23
C GLN A 331 24.04 -26.47 27.75
N GLU A 332 25.19 -26.52 28.44
CA GLU A 332 25.25 -26.40 29.90
C GLU A 332 24.76 -25.03 30.38
N LYS A 333 25.11 -23.97 29.65
CA LYS A 333 24.69 -22.59 29.97
C LYS A 333 23.24 -22.29 29.63
N LEU A 334 22.66 -23.06 28.71
CA LEU A 334 21.27 -22.92 28.27
C LEU A 334 20.32 -23.84 29.06
N ASN A 335 20.85 -24.88 29.70
CA ASN A 335 20.05 -25.82 30.47
C ASN A 335 19.36 -25.10 31.65
N GLY A 336 18.06 -25.39 31.84
CA GLY A 336 17.23 -24.76 32.88
C GLY A 336 16.84 -23.30 32.63
N LYS A 337 17.29 -22.68 31.53
CA LYS A 337 16.80 -21.36 31.10
C LYS A 337 15.68 -21.52 30.08
N GLN A 338 14.63 -20.71 30.21
CA GLN A 338 13.63 -20.58 29.16
C GLN A 338 14.24 -19.75 28.02
N VAL A 339 14.78 -20.44 27.01
CA VAL A 339 15.38 -19.81 25.83
C VAL A 339 14.32 -19.78 24.74
N GLU A 340 13.95 -18.58 24.28
CA GLU A 340 13.08 -18.44 23.11
C GLU A 340 13.80 -19.00 21.88
N CYS A 341 13.10 -19.83 21.12
CA CYS A 341 13.61 -20.44 19.90
C CYS A 341 13.78 -19.38 18.80
N MET A 342 14.66 -19.67 17.84
CA MET A 342 14.99 -18.75 16.75
C MET A 342 13.83 -18.68 15.75
N THR A 343 13.60 -17.50 15.19
CA THR A 343 12.55 -17.24 14.19
C THR A 343 13.16 -16.91 12.83
N VAL A 344 12.40 -17.14 11.75
CA VAL A 344 12.82 -16.82 10.37
C VAL A 344 11.75 -16.01 9.65
N ASP A 345 12.18 -14.91 9.01
CA ASP A 345 11.35 -14.05 8.15
C ASP A 345 11.95 -13.99 6.74
N PHE A 346 11.13 -14.20 5.70
CA PHE A 346 11.58 -14.26 4.30
C PHE A 346 11.49 -12.91 3.56
N HIS A 347 11.08 -11.85 4.26
CA HIS A 347 10.99 -10.49 3.72
C HIS A 347 12.17 -9.60 4.10
N GLY A 348 13.05 -10.06 4.99
CA GLY A 348 14.22 -9.31 5.41
C GLY A 348 13.98 -8.50 6.69
N ARG A 349 12.87 -8.74 7.39
CA ARG A 349 12.47 -7.93 8.55
C ARG A 349 13.03 -8.51 9.85
N PRO A 350 13.49 -7.67 10.80
CA PRO A 350 13.73 -8.11 12.17
C PRO A 350 12.43 -8.58 12.84
N SER A 351 12.47 -9.63 13.64
CA SER A 351 11.30 -10.15 14.37
C SER A 351 10.71 -9.16 15.38
N SER A 352 11.54 -8.35 16.04
CA SER A 352 11.08 -7.33 16.98
C SER A 352 10.45 -6.13 16.28
N LEU A 353 10.79 -5.89 15.01
CA LEU A 353 10.30 -4.76 14.23
C LEU A 353 8.78 -4.79 14.09
N SER A 354 8.23 -5.90 13.62
CA SER A 354 6.80 -6.03 13.35
C SER A 354 5.97 -5.84 14.63
N ARG A 355 6.52 -6.29 15.76
CA ARG A 355 5.91 -6.15 17.10
C ARG A 355 5.76 -4.70 17.53
N PHE A 356 6.75 -3.85 17.24
CA PHE A 356 6.80 -2.48 17.76
C PHE A 356 6.46 -1.41 16.72
N MET A 357 6.64 -1.71 15.44
CA MET A 357 6.45 -0.76 14.34
C MET A 357 5.28 -1.12 13.41
N GLU A 358 4.90 -2.38 13.20
CA GLU A 358 3.88 -2.76 12.20
C GLU A 358 2.46 -2.98 12.77
N GLY A 359 2.27 -2.88 14.09
CA GLY A 359 0.95 -3.05 14.72
C GLY A 359 0.43 -4.50 14.71
N LYS A 360 -0.71 -4.74 15.36
CA LYS A 360 -1.24 -6.09 15.70
C LYS A 360 -1.61 -7.01 14.52
N GLY A 361 -1.46 -6.56 13.28
CA GLY A 361 -1.75 -7.34 12.07
C GLY A 361 -0.50 -8.01 11.53
N ARG A 362 -0.04 -9.07 12.20
CA ARG A 362 1.08 -9.89 11.69
C ARG A 362 0.65 -10.52 10.36
N THR A 363 1.35 -10.18 9.29
CA THR A 363 1.27 -11.00 8.09
C THR A 363 2.02 -12.31 8.35
N ARG A 364 1.37 -13.45 8.09
CA ARG A 364 1.92 -14.81 8.32
C ARG A 364 2.95 -15.21 7.24
N ASP A 365 3.77 -14.27 6.77
CA ASP A 365 4.76 -14.51 5.70
C ASP A 365 6.14 -14.93 6.26
N GLY A 366 6.13 -15.44 7.49
CA GLY A 366 7.26 -15.90 8.29
C GLY A 366 6.71 -16.77 9.41
N PHE A 367 7.52 -17.68 9.96
CA PHE A 367 7.09 -18.51 11.08
C PHE A 367 7.76 -18.05 12.39
N ASN A 368 6.93 -17.87 13.41
CA ASN A 368 7.38 -17.74 14.80
C ASN A 368 7.47 -19.11 15.49
N ASP A 369 7.06 -20.19 14.80
CA ASP A 369 7.04 -21.55 15.32
C ASP A 369 8.45 -22.17 15.28
N GLU A 370 9.29 -21.64 16.17
CA GLU A 370 10.38 -22.26 16.90
C GLU A 370 11.41 -23.16 16.16
N ILE A 371 12.50 -22.54 15.68
CA ILE A 371 13.78 -23.24 15.47
C ILE A 371 14.52 -23.35 16.81
N CYS A 372 14.29 -24.42 17.56
CA CYS A 372 14.89 -24.60 18.87
C CYS A 372 16.28 -25.20 18.84
N VAL A 373 16.99 -24.95 19.94
CA VAL A 373 18.36 -25.40 20.15
C VAL A 373 18.46 -26.93 20.13
N GLY A 374 19.47 -27.46 19.45
CA GLY A 374 19.81 -28.89 19.49
C GLY A 374 18.91 -29.78 18.64
N MET A 375 18.11 -29.20 17.74
CA MET A 375 17.22 -29.93 16.85
C MET A 375 17.62 -29.77 15.38
N VAL A 376 17.10 -30.67 14.55
CA VAL A 376 17.21 -30.60 13.09
C VAL A 376 15.89 -30.09 12.53
N HIS A 377 15.95 -28.96 11.85
CA HIS A 377 14.80 -28.29 11.25
C HIS A 377 14.91 -28.31 9.74
N GLU A 378 13.79 -28.66 9.11
CA GLU A 378 13.59 -28.57 7.68
C GLU A 378 12.49 -27.53 7.44
N VAL A 379 12.82 -26.50 6.69
CA VAL A 379 11.93 -25.38 6.38
C VAL A 379 11.74 -25.37 4.88
N THR A 380 10.55 -25.70 4.40
CA THR A 380 10.21 -25.62 2.99
C THR A 380 9.51 -24.30 2.73
N VAL A 381 10.04 -23.50 1.80
CA VAL A 381 9.48 -22.21 1.41
C VAL A 381 9.00 -22.25 -0.03
N GLU A 382 7.81 -21.70 -0.25
CA GLU A 382 7.18 -21.56 -1.55
C GLU A 382 6.60 -20.15 -1.69
N VAL A 383 6.49 -19.66 -2.92
CA VAL A 383 5.75 -18.41 -3.17
C VAL A 383 4.29 -18.79 -3.29
N LYS A 384 3.45 -18.35 -2.35
CA LYS A 384 2.01 -18.55 -2.43
C LYS A 384 1.40 -17.69 -3.52
N ALA A 385 1.73 -16.41 -3.48
CA ALA A 385 1.17 -15.43 -4.38
C ALA A 385 2.03 -14.16 -4.49
N LYS A 386 2.01 -13.54 -5.65
CA LYS A 386 2.54 -12.20 -5.92
C LYS A 386 1.39 -11.26 -6.22
N TYR A 387 1.19 -10.27 -5.37
CA TYR A 387 0.17 -9.23 -5.51
C TYR A 387 0.80 -8.00 -6.17
N VAL A 388 0.21 -7.53 -7.24
CA VAL A 388 0.54 -6.24 -7.87
C VAL A 388 -0.71 -5.38 -7.77
N MET A 389 -0.74 -4.52 -6.75
CA MET A 389 -1.86 -3.62 -6.49
C MET A 389 -1.67 -2.30 -7.23
N LEU A 390 -2.76 -1.56 -7.43
CA LEU A 390 -2.67 -0.18 -7.90
C LEU A 390 -2.50 0.77 -6.71
N GLU A 391 -1.69 1.81 -6.89
CA GLU A 391 -1.51 2.85 -5.88
C GLU A 391 -2.85 3.39 -5.37
N ASN A 392 -2.99 3.41 -4.04
CA ASN A 392 -4.21 3.83 -3.36
C ASN A 392 -3.90 4.37 -1.96
N SER A 393 -4.80 5.20 -1.45
CA SER A 393 -4.74 5.78 -0.11
C SER A 393 -5.81 5.22 0.84
N GLU A 394 -6.48 4.14 0.43
CA GLU A 394 -7.54 3.49 1.21
C GLU A 394 -6.96 2.76 2.43
N SER A 395 -7.55 3.00 3.61
CA SER A 395 -7.05 2.42 4.86
C SER A 395 -7.03 0.89 4.82
N GLY A 396 -5.85 0.30 5.05
CA GLY A 396 -5.66 -1.16 5.10
C GLY A 396 -5.14 -1.79 3.81
N THR A 397 -5.43 -1.19 2.65
CA THR A 397 -4.93 -1.63 1.33
C THR A 397 -3.95 -0.65 0.70
N ALA A 398 -3.68 0.48 1.36
CA ALA A 398 -2.82 1.54 0.84
C ALA A 398 -1.40 1.05 0.51
N CYS A 399 -0.98 1.32 -0.72
CA CYS A 399 0.35 1.01 -1.23
C CYS A 399 0.86 2.13 -2.15
N ASN A 400 2.19 2.23 -2.27
CA ASN A 400 2.86 3.11 -3.23
C ASN A 400 3.91 2.32 -4.02
N ASP A 401 4.11 2.68 -5.29
CA ASP A 401 5.19 2.11 -6.09
C ASP A 401 6.54 2.71 -5.64
N ILE A 402 7.43 1.84 -5.18
CA ILE A 402 8.75 2.25 -4.69
C ILE A 402 9.66 2.50 -5.90
N GLN A 403 9.97 3.77 -6.16
CA GLN A 403 11.00 4.14 -7.13
C GLN A 403 12.40 3.82 -6.59
N PRO A 404 13.36 3.44 -7.45
CA PRO A 404 14.72 3.17 -7.04
C PRO A 404 15.34 4.39 -6.35
N GLY A 405 15.86 4.20 -5.14
CA GLY A 405 16.46 5.27 -4.31
C GLY A 405 15.50 5.96 -3.34
N LYS A 406 14.21 5.60 -3.31
CA LYS A 406 13.28 5.98 -2.23
C LYS A 406 13.34 4.98 -1.08
N ASP A 407 13.03 5.46 0.12
CA ASP A 407 12.96 4.64 1.32
C ASP A 407 11.89 3.53 1.14
N ASN A 408 12.22 2.31 1.58
CA ASN A 408 11.23 1.26 1.76
C ASN A 408 10.33 1.56 2.99
N GLU A 409 9.28 0.77 3.21
CA GLU A 409 8.38 0.96 4.37
C GLU A 409 9.15 1.03 5.70
N PHE A 410 10.15 0.17 5.88
CA PHE A 410 10.95 0.08 7.09
C PHE A 410 11.82 1.31 7.33
N ASP A 411 12.50 1.78 6.28
CA ASP A 411 13.38 2.94 6.30
C ASP A 411 12.54 4.21 6.48
N CYS A 412 11.34 4.27 5.87
CA CYS A 412 10.37 5.35 6.07
C CYS A 412 9.94 5.42 7.54
N ARG A 413 9.49 4.31 8.14
CA ARG A 413 9.11 4.26 9.57
C ARG A 413 10.29 4.57 10.49
N SER A 414 11.48 4.06 10.16
CA SER A 414 12.72 4.33 10.91
C SER A 414 13.10 5.82 10.83
N ARG A 415 12.90 6.48 9.68
CA ARG A 415 13.10 7.92 9.51
C ARG A 415 12.08 8.73 10.30
N CYS A 416 10.81 8.30 10.36
CA CYS A 416 9.81 8.91 11.25
C CYS A 416 10.28 8.88 12.71
N ARG A 417 10.76 7.73 13.18
CA ARG A 417 11.30 7.60 14.54
C ARG A 417 12.52 8.49 14.78
N MET A 418 13.42 8.58 13.79
CA MET A 418 14.58 9.48 13.86
C MET A 418 14.15 10.95 13.98
N ASN A 419 13.14 11.38 13.21
CA ASN A 419 12.63 12.75 13.24
C ASN A 419 11.95 13.07 14.58
N MET A 420 11.19 12.13 15.15
CA MET A 420 10.64 12.27 16.49
C MET A 420 11.75 12.50 17.53
N ILE A 421 12.82 11.68 17.49
CA ILE A 421 13.95 11.85 18.42
C ILE A 421 14.64 13.21 18.21
N ARG A 422 14.74 13.70 16.97
CA ARG A 422 15.27 15.04 16.67
C ARG A 422 14.42 16.16 17.25
N GLU A 423 13.11 16.08 17.13
CA GLU A 423 12.21 17.10 17.68
C GLU A 423 12.30 17.17 19.21
N VAL A 424 12.53 16.02 19.85
CA VAL A 424 12.59 15.90 21.31
C VAL A 424 13.98 16.23 21.88
N CYS A 425 15.04 15.73 21.24
CA CYS A 425 16.40 15.80 21.76
C CYS A 425 17.35 16.72 20.96
N ASN A 426 16.90 17.31 19.84
CA ASN A 426 17.72 18.12 18.92
C ASN A 426 18.99 17.41 18.42
N CYS A 427 18.95 16.09 18.28
CA CYS A 427 20.07 15.26 17.85
C CYS A 427 19.62 14.08 16.99
N THR A 428 20.55 13.50 16.24
CA THR A 428 20.30 12.31 15.42
C THR A 428 20.61 11.04 16.22
N ALA A 429 19.64 10.15 16.32
CA ALA A 429 19.76 8.83 16.94
C ALA A 429 20.90 8.01 16.31
N LEU A 430 21.71 7.32 17.13
CA LEU A 430 22.92 6.66 16.64
C LEU A 430 22.60 5.46 15.74
N THR A 431 21.57 4.69 16.09
CA THR A 431 21.21 3.48 15.34
C THR A 431 20.53 3.79 14.01
N LEU A 432 20.06 5.03 13.84
CA LEU A 432 19.34 5.52 12.66
C LEU A 432 20.19 6.46 11.80
N SER A 433 21.46 6.68 12.16
CA SER A 433 22.33 7.64 11.47
C SER A 433 22.62 7.28 10.01
N TYR A 434 22.46 6.01 9.63
CA TYR A 434 22.67 5.53 8.25
C TYR A 434 21.61 6.05 7.27
N LEU A 435 20.44 6.46 7.77
CA LEU A 435 19.35 7.02 6.96
C LEU A 435 19.59 8.49 6.58
N GLU A 436 20.61 9.13 7.16
CA GLU A 436 20.84 10.56 7.05
C GLU A 436 22.05 10.92 6.20
N THR A 437 21.98 12.06 5.51
CA THR A 437 23.12 12.63 4.80
C THR A 437 24.10 13.31 5.76
N LYS A 438 25.37 13.39 5.35
CA LYS A 438 26.42 14.05 6.14
C LYS A 438 26.12 15.52 6.45
N GLU A 439 25.39 16.21 5.57
CA GLU A 439 25.01 17.61 5.75
C GLU A 439 24.03 17.79 6.91
N ASN A 440 23.01 16.94 7.01
CA ASN A 440 22.05 16.99 8.10
C ASN A 440 22.64 16.53 9.43
N LEU A 441 23.67 15.67 9.42
CA LEU A 441 24.44 15.32 10.61
C LEU A 441 25.26 16.50 11.17
N LEU A 442 25.58 17.53 10.36
CA LEU A 442 26.18 18.77 10.86
C LEU A 442 25.15 19.63 11.60
N LYS A 443 23.90 19.63 11.14
CA LYS A 443 22.79 20.37 11.78
C LYS A 443 22.32 19.67 13.06
N TYR A 444 22.21 18.34 13.02
CA TYR A 444 21.77 17.50 14.13
C TYR A 444 22.84 16.45 14.44
N PRO A 445 23.78 16.74 15.37
CA PRO A 445 24.85 15.82 15.70
C PRO A 445 24.31 14.53 16.35
N LEU A 446 25.18 13.51 16.45
CA LEU A 446 24.83 12.26 17.12
C LEU A 446 24.44 12.50 18.59
N CYS A 447 23.39 11.82 19.05
CA CYS A 447 22.82 12.04 20.38
C CYS A 447 23.76 11.66 21.53
N ASP A 448 23.96 12.59 22.48
CA ASP A 448 24.32 12.24 23.86
C ASP A 448 23.05 12.30 24.73
N TYR A 449 22.42 11.15 24.94
CA TYR A 449 21.16 11.05 25.70
C TYR A 449 21.27 11.53 27.15
N SER A 450 22.48 11.64 27.72
CA SER A 450 22.63 12.23 29.06
C SER A 450 22.30 13.74 29.09
N GLN A 451 22.40 14.42 27.95
CA GLN A 451 22.13 15.84 27.81
C GLN A 451 20.70 16.12 27.34
N CYS A 452 20.01 15.14 26.75
CA CYS A 452 18.65 15.33 26.24
C CYS A 452 17.66 15.63 27.37
N VAL A 453 16.96 16.77 27.32
CA VAL A 453 15.90 17.13 28.28
C VAL A 453 14.56 16.80 27.62
N VAL A 454 13.80 15.88 28.22
CA VAL A 454 12.51 15.43 27.68
C VAL A 454 11.40 15.60 28.72
N ASP A 455 10.22 16.03 28.26
CA ASP A 455 9.01 16.08 29.08
C ASP A 455 8.11 14.88 28.77
N VAL A 456 8.29 13.81 29.56
CA VAL A 456 7.53 12.56 29.38
C VAL A 456 6.04 12.73 29.71
N GLN A 457 5.66 13.70 30.55
CA GLN A 457 4.30 13.79 31.09
C GLN A 457 3.37 14.61 30.19
N ASN A 458 3.87 15.71 29.63
CA ASN A 458 3.05 16.62 28.81
C ASN A 458 3.31 16.49 27.31
N GLY A 459 4.30 15.69 26.90
CA GLY A 459 4.63 15.48 25.50
C GLY A 459 3.64 14.54 24.81
N ASN A 460 2.97 15.04 23.76
CA ASN A 460 2.20 14.18 22.85
C ASN A 460 3.15 13.59 21.80
N TYR A 461 3.66 12.39 22.07
CA TYR A 461 4.59 11.68 21.18
C TYR A 461 3.84 10.66 20.35
N THR A 462 3.62 10.96 19.08
CA THR A 462 2.95 10.06 18.14
C THR A 462 3.73 9.94 16.85
N ASP A 463 3.96 8.71 16.40
CA ASP A 463 4.49 8.45 15.07
C ASP A 463 3.37 8.27 14.04
N GLU A 464 2.09 8.36 14.43
CA GLU A 464 0.94 8.00 13.59
C GLU A 464 0.84 8.86 12.33
N GLU A 465 0.96 10.19 12.45
CA GLU A 465 0.85 11.08 11.29
C GLU A 465 1.93 10.80 10.22
N CYS A 466 3.14 10.46 10.66
CA CYS A 466 4.24 10.11 9.79
C CYS A 466 4.12 8.67 9.26
N SER A 467 3.75 7.73 10.14
CA SER A 467 3.58 6.32 9.79
C SER A 467 2.44 6.09 8.80
N ASN A 468 1.38 6.90 8.85
CA ASN A 468 0.28 6.87 7.88
C ASN A 468 0.71 7.28 6.46
N LYS A 469 1.89 7.90 6.29
CA LYS A 469 2.49 8.23 4.98
C LYS A 469 3.45 7.15 4.49
N CYS A 470 3.85 6.23 5.36
CA CYS A 470 4.72 5.11 5.03
C CYS A 470 3.88 3.94 4.52
N TYR A 471 3.65 3.94 3.21
CA TYR A 471 2.89 2.89 2.54
C TYR A 471 3.78 1.68 2.22
N ARG A 472 3.14 0.52 2.11
CA ARG A 472 3.79 -0.70 1.64
C ARG A 472 4.07 -0.60 0.15
N ASP A 473 5.00 -1.43 -0.34
CA ASP A 473 5.14 -1.64 -1.77
C ASP A 473 3.83 -2.20 -2.35
N CYS A 474 3.42 -1.72 -3.52
CA CYS A 474 2.28 -2.27 -4.25
C CYS A 474 2.59 -3.65 -4.82
N ASN A 475 3.86 -3.97 -5.05
CA ASN A 475 4.30 -5.31 -5.43
C ASN A 475 4.70 -6.12 -4.19
N GLN A 476 3.80 -7.01 -3.75
CA GLN A 476 3.98 -7.82 -2.54
C GLN A 476 4.07 -9.30 -2.90
N ILE A 477 5.12 -9.95 -2.43
CA ILE A 477 5.24 -11.41 -2.48
C ILE A 477 4.69 -11.97 -1.17
N ARG A 478 3.99 -13.10 -1.21
CA ARG A 478 3.55 -13.85 -0.03
C ARG A 478 4.18 -15.22 -0.09
N TYR A 479 4.85 -15.60 0.99
CA TYR A 479 5.46 -16.92 1.12
C TYR A 479 4.52 -17.86 1.87
N GLU A 480 4.44 -19.09 1.40
CA GLU A 480 3.92 -20.22 2.14
C GLU A 480 5.11 -21.00 2.70
N ILE A 481 5.05 -21.30 3.98
CA ILE A 481 6.19 -21.89 4.70
C ILE A 481 5.66 -23.10 5.44
N ASP A 482 6.29 -24.24 5.19
CA ASP A 482 6.09 -25.47 5.93
C ASP A 482 7.34 -25.77 6.77
N HIS A 483 7.13 -26.11 8.04
CA HIS A 483 8.19 -26.35 9.00
C HIS A 483 8.03 -27.72 9.61
N GLU A 484 9.05 -28.54 9.40
CA GLU A 484 9.14 -29.86 10.01
C GLU A 484 10.37 -29.95 10.91
N THR A 485 10.17 -30.49 12.11
CA THR A 485 11.29 -30.85 13.00
C THR A 485 11.58 -32.33 12.85
N LYS A 486 12.75 -32.68 12.30
CA LYS A 486 13.18 -34.08 12.10
C LYS A 486 13.65 -34.77 13.38
N GLY A 487 13.58 -34.07 14.51
CA GLY A 487 13.95 -34.56 15.84
C GLY A 487 15.22 -33.92 16.38
N LYS A 488 15.78 -34.54 17.43
CA LYS A 488 17.01 -34.08 18.07
C LYS A 488 18.20 -34.31 17.15
N SER A 489 19.09 -33.34 17.12
CA SER A 489 20.38 -33.49 16.45
C SER A 489 21.19 -34.60 17.12
N VAL A 490 21.97 -35.35 16.32
CA VAL A 490 22.93 -36.35 16.81
C VAL A 490 23.86 -35.72 17.86
N ARG A 491 24.16 -34.44 17.65
CA ARG A 491 24.91 -33.60 18.57
C ARG A 491 23.96 -32.56 19.18
N PRO A 492 23.60 -32.67 20.47
CA PRO A 492 22.61 -31.79 21.09
C PRO A 492 23.11 -30.35 21.24
N ASP A 493 24.43 -30.12 21.12
CA ASP A 493 25.04 -28.80 21.02
C ASP A 493 24.84 -28.15 19.64
N LEU A 494 24.38 -28.89 18.63
CA LEU A 494 24.20 -28.39 17.27
C LEU A 494 22.74 -28.25 16.90
N THR A 495 22.38 -27.06 16.43
CA THR A 495 21.11 -26.80 15.75
C THR A 495 21.38 -26.76 14.26
N THR A 496 20.67 -27.58 13.49
CA THR A 496 20.81 -27.63 12.03
C THR A 496 19.51 -27.19 11.37
N VAL A 497 19.63 -26.27 10.42
CA VAL A 497 18.50 -25.71 9.68
C VAL A 497 18.77 -25.92 8.19
N TYR A 498 17.89 -26.68 7.55
CA TYR A 498 17.81 -26.81 6.11
C TYR A 498 16.67 -25.96 5.61
N ILE A 499 16.94 -25.09 4.63
CA ILE A 499 15.89 -24.35 3.94
C ILE A 499 15.81 -24.90 2.53
N ASN A 500 14.65 -25.48 2.25
CA ASN A 500 14.29 -26.06 0.98
C ASN A 500 13.38 -25.12 0.22
N TRP A 501 13.54 -25.10 -1.09
CA TRP A 501 12.55 -24.53 -1.97
C TRP A 501 11.56 -25.63 -2.35
N GLY A 502 10.27 -25.36 -2.21
CA GLY A 502 9.23 -26.28 -2.66
C GLY A 502 8.92 -26.08 -4.14
N SER A 503 7.68 -25.77 -4.48
CA SER A 503 7.26 -25.54 -5.86
C SER A 503 7.76 -24.22 -6.47
N PHE A 504 7.89 -24.23 -7.81
CA PHE A 504 8.15 -23.02 -8.62
C PHE A 504 6.88 -22.47 -9.27
N GLU A 505 5.73 -23.00 -8.88
CA GLU A 505 4.43 -22.48 -9.28
C GLU A 505 3.91 -21.49 -8.22
N PHE A 506 3.33 -20.38 -8.66
CA PHE A 506 2.71 -19.43 -7.75
C PHE A 506 1.61 -18.63 -8.43
N LEU A 507 0.72 -18.06 -7.61
CA LEU A 507 -0.36 -17.20 -8.10
C LEU A 507 0.14 -15.77 -8.32
N THR A 508 -0.22 -15.14 -9.43
CA THR A 508 -0.12 -13.69 -9.59
C THR A 508 -1.51 -13.09 -9.52
N LEU A 509 -1.68 -12.09 -8.67
CA LEU A 509 -2.90 -11.30 -8.55
C LEU A 509 -2.56 -9.87 -8.94
N GLU A 510 -2.98 -9.46 -10.13
CA GLU A 510 -2.70 -8.12 -10.66
C GLU A 510 -3.98 -7.31 -10.70
N GLN A 511 -3.95 -6.15 -10.06
CA GLN A 511 -5.05 -5.21 -10.09
C GLN A 511 -4.90 -4.28 -11.29
N GLN A 512 -5.92 -4.22 -12.14
CA GLN A 512 -5.96 -3.35 -13.30
C GLN A 512 -7.19 -2.45 -13.26
N ARG A 513 -7.09 -1.27 -13.87
CA ARG A 513 -8.26 -0.40 -14.06
C ARG A 513 -9.12 -0.99 -15.17
N ILE A 514 -10.42 -1.16 -14.92
CA ILE A 514 -11.36 -1.62 -15.96
C ILE A 514 -11.42 -0.60 -17.09
N TRP A 515 -11.40 0.68 -16.72
CA TRP A 515 -11.43 1.77 -17.67
C TRP A 515 -10.08 2.47 -17.80
N SER A 516 -9.53 2.42 -19.00
CA SER A 516 -8.56 3.41 -19.49
C SER A 516 -9.30 4.56 -20.19
N VAL A 517 -8.66 5.74 -20.29
CA VAL A 517 -9.23 6.87 -21.06
C VAL A 517 -9.59 6.44 -22.50
N PRO A 518 -8.74 5.67 -23.23
CA PRO A 518 -9.10 5.15 -24.55
C PRO A 518 -10.32 4.23 -24.56
N THR A 519 -10.41 3.26 -23.64
CA THR A 519 -11.55 2.33 -23.59
C THR A 519 -12.85 3.04 -23.22
N PHE A 520 -12.78 4.06 -22.35
CA PHE A 520 -13.93 4.89 -22.02
C PHE A 520 -14.41 5.70 -23.23
N ILE A 521 -13.51 6.37 -23.96
CA ILE A 521 -13.87 7.12 -25.18
C ILE A 521 -14.45 6.19 -26.24
N ALA A 522 -13.89 4.99 -26.39
CA ALA A 522 -14.40 3.98 -27.32
C ALA A 522 -15.81 3.51 -26.93
N ALA A 523 -16.07 3.24 -25.65
CA ALA A 523 -17.39 2.83 -25.16
C ALA A 523 -18.43 3.96 -25.28
N LEU A 524 -18.04 5.21 -25.00
CA LEU A 524 -18.88 6.39 -25.19
C LEU A 524 -19.22 6.58 -26.68
N GLY A 525 -18.21 6.48 -27.55
CA GLY A 525 -18.40 6.54 -29.00
C GLY A 525 -19.27 5.40 -29.52
N GLY A 526 -19.12 4.19 -28.97
CA GLY A 526 -19.94 3.03 -29.27
C GLY A 526 -21.41 3.23 -28.87
N SER A 527 -21.66 3.75 -27.67
CA SER A 527 -23.02 4.00 -27.16
C SER A 527 -23.74 5.07 -28.00
N ILE A 528 -23.06 6.18 -28.31
CA ILE A 528 -23.62 7.26 -29.15
C ILE A 528 -23.82 6.78 -30.60
N GLY A 529 -22.86 6.03 -31.14
CA GLY A 529 -22.91 5.49 -32.49
C GLY A 529 -24.00 4.43 -32.67
N MET A 530 -24.22 3.58 -31.67
CA MET A 530 -25.21 2.50 -31.72
C MET A 530 -26.65 3.03 -31.74
N TRP A 531 -26.97 4.00 -30.87
CA TRP A 531 -28.34 4.49 -30.73
C TRP A 531 -28.70 5.63 -31.68
N LEU A 532 -27.76 6.54 -31.97
CA LEU A 532 -28.02 7.73 -32.79
C LEU A 532 -27.37 7.67 -34.17
N GLY A 533 -26.50 6.69 -34.44
CA GLY A 533 -25.72 6.63 -35.69
C GLY A 533 -24.73 7.79 -35.82
N LEU A 534 -24.45 8.52 -34.74
CA LEU A 534 -23.60 9.71 -34.76
C LEU A 534 -22.16 9.36 -34.47
N SER A 535 -21.27 9.86 -35.32
CA SER A 535 -19.83 9.87 -35.04
C SER A 535 -19.47 11.02 -34.10
N ILE A 536 -18.37 10.87 -33.36
CA ILE A 536 -17.79 11.97 -32.57
C ILE A 536 -17.46 13.20 -33.44
N LEU A 537 -17.12 12.98 -34.72
CA LEU A 537 -16.92 14.07 -35.69
C LEU A 537 -18.25 14.76 -36.03
N SER A 538 -19.35 14.02 -36.14
CA SER A 538 -20.68 14.58 -36.34
C SER A 538 -21.13 15.41 -35.14
N LEU A 539 -20.78 15.00 -33.92
CA LEU A 539 -21.02 15.80 -32.72
C LEU A 539 -20.19 17.10 -32.71
N LEU A 540 -18.91 17.03 -33.08
CA LEU A 540 -18.06 18.23 -33.19
C LEU A 540 -18.56 19.19 -34.27
N GLN A 541 -18.97 18.66 -35.42
CA GLN A 541 -19.56 19.45 -36.51
C GLN A 541 -20.90 20.05 -36.10
N GLY A 542 -21.75 19.28 -35.41
CA GLY A 542 -23.01 19.77 -34.85
C GLY A 542 -22.80 20.87 -33.81
N ALA A 543 -21.88 20.68 -32.87
CA ALA A 543 -21.55 21.65 -31.84
C ALA A 543 -20.97 22.95 -32.43
N THR A 544 -20.08 22.85 -33.41
CA THR A 544 -19.53 24.04 -34.09
C THR A 544 -20.58 24.76 -34.92
N TYR A 545 -21.49 24.03 -35.56
CA TYR A 545 -22.63 24.60 -36.29
C TYR A 545 -23.61 25.30 -35.34
N ILE A 546 -23.99 24.68 -34.23
CA ILE A 546 -24.82 25.30 -33.18
C ILE A 546 -24.13 26.54 -32.62
N PHE A 547 -22.83 26.48 -32.34
CA PHE A 547 -22.06 27.64 -31.87
C PHE A 547 -22.04 28.78 -32.89
N TYR A 548 -21.91 28.45 -34.18
CA TYR A 548 -22.03 29.42 -35.27
C TYR A 548 -23.42 30.09 -35.28
N LEU A 549 -24.50 29.29 -35.21
CA LEU A 549 -25.88 29.80 -35.18
C LEU A 549 -26.14 30.68 -33.94
N LEU A 550 -25.67 30.30 -32.76
CA LEU A 550 -25.77 31.09 -31.54
C LEU A 550 -24.96 32.40 -31.62
N ARG A 551 -23.84 32.39 -32.33
CA ARG A 551 -23.04 33.60 -32.58
C ARG A 551 -23.72 34.53 -33.58
N GLU A 552 -24.37 33.97 -34.60
CA GLU A 552 -25.11 34.73 -35.60
C GLU A 552 -26.39 35.33 -35.03
N SER A 553 -27.14 34.61 -34.19
CA SER A 553 -28.32 35.12 -33.49
C SER A 553 -27.97 36.28 -32.55
N LYS A 554 -26.84 36.19 -31.82
CA LYS A 554 -26.31 37.31 -31.03
C LYS A 554 -25.89 38.51 -31.88
N LYS A 555 -25.36 38.29 -33.10
CA LYS A 555 -25.07 39.39 -34.06
C LYS A 555 -26.36 40.04 -34.58
N ARG A 556 -27.41 39.25 -34.86
CA ARG A 556 -28.73 39.75 -35.30
C ARG A 556 -29.46 40.52 -34.19
N GLN A 557 -29.41 40.05 -32.94
CA GLN A 557 -29.91 40.79 -31.78
C GLN A 557 -29.15 42.10 -31.54
N LYS A 558 -27.82 42.13 -31.72
CA LYS A 558 -27.05 43.40 -31.68
C LYS A 558 -27.47 44.36 -32.79
N LYS A 559 -27.74 43.89 -34.01
CA LYS A 559 -28.26 44.74 -35.10
C LYS A 559 -29.68 45.26 -34.79
N GLN A 560 -30.58 44.44 -34.27
CA GLN A 560 -31.94 44.88 -33.89
C GLN A 560 -31.93 45.88 -32.73
N ASN A 561 -31.05 45.72 -31.73
CA ASN A 561 -30.90 46.73 -30.66
C ASN A 561 -30.38 48.08 -31.18
N ILE A 562 -29.51 48.08 -32.21
CA ILE A 562 -29.05 49.32 -32.88
C ILE A 562 -30.17 49.99 -33.69
N TYR A 563 -31.10 49.22 -34.27
CA TYR A 563 -32.27 49.79 -34.97
C TYR A 563 -33.43 50.19 -34.02
N SER A 564 -33.42 49.78 -32.74
CA SER A 564 -34.43 50.17 -31.74
C SER A 564 -34.11 51.47 -30.98
N THR A 565 -32.88 51.99 -31.09
CA THR A 565 -32.58 53.36 -30.67
C THR A 565 -33.08 54.33 -31.73
N ASN A 566 -34.22 54.93 -31.43
CA ASN A 566 -34.99 55.88 -32.21
C ASN A 566 -34.13 56.91 -32.98
N PRO A 567 -34.19 56.99 -34.32
CA PRO A 567 -33.47 58.01 -35.10
C PRO A 567 -34.06 59.44 -34.98
N PHE A 568 -35.10 59.63 -34.16
CA PHE A 568 -35.77 60.93 -33.93
C PHE A 568 -35.73 61.43 -32.48
N ALA A 569 -34.81 60.92 -31.64
CA ALA A 569 -34.57 61.54 -30.33
C ALA A 569 -33.85 62.89 -30.53
N ASN A 570 -34.63 63.97 -30.43
CA ASN A 570 -34.28 65.39 -30.57
C ASN A 570 -32.90 65.78 -29.97
N PRO A 571 -32.06 66.57 -30.68
CA PRO A 571 -30.69 66.89 -30.26
C PRO A 571 -30.57 68.09 -29.30
N PHE A 572 -31.65 68.53 -28.64
CA PHE A 572 -31.61 69.66 -27.71
C PHE A 572 -32.02 69.27 -26.29
N LYS A 573 -31.04 68.95 -25.47
CA LYS A 573 -31.11 69.22 -24.03
C LYS A 573 -29.74 69.70 -23.55
N ALA A 574 -29.66 71.01 -23.42
CA ALA A 574 -28.56 71.72 -22.78
C ALA A 574 -28.32 71.19 -21.35
N LYS A 575 -27.06 70.95 -21.01
CA LYS A 575 -26.58 70.97 -19.64
C LYS A 575 -25.41 71.94 -19.56
N PHE A 576 -25.59 72.92 -18.69
CA PHE A 576 -24.68 74.01 -18.34
C PHE A 576 -23.32 73.51 -17.82
N PRO A 577 -22.27 74.36 -17.89
CA PRO A 577 -20.92 74.02 -17.45
C PRO A 577 -20.80 74.14 -15.92
N GLY A 578 -20.15 73.14 -15.32
CA GLY A 578 -19.66 73.16 -13.94
C GLY A 578 -18.16 72.85 -13.92
N PRO A 579 -17.45 73.26 -12.85
CA PRO A 579 -16.11 73.87 -12.91
C PRO A 579 -14.94 72.87 -12.99
N PRO A 580 -13.72 73.33 -13.38
CA PRO A 580 -12.53 72.50 -13.40
C PRO A 580 -11.90 72.40 -12.00
N PRO A 581 -11.39 71.23 -11.62
CA PRO A 581 -9.95 71.05 -11.41
C PRO A 581 -9.53 69.61 -11.77
N SER A 582 -8.27 69.16 -11.79
CA SER A 582 -6.93 69.73 -11.68
C SER A 582 -5.99 68.69 -12.29
N TYR A 583 -4.87 69.15 -12.80
CA TYR A 583 -3.76 68.39 -13.36
C TYR A 583 -3.06 67.61 -12.24
N GLU A 584 -2.79 66.31 -12.42
CA GLU A 584 -1.71 65.65 -11.68
C GLU A 584 -1.14 64.43 -12.43
N GLU A 585 0.11 64.64 -12.85
CA GLU A 585 1.28 63.76 -12.91
C GLU A 585 1.25 62.37 -13.58
N GLN A 586 2.02 62.31 -14.68
CA GLN A 586 2.65 61.12 -15.24
C GLN A 586 3.68 60.53 -14.26
N LYS A 587 3.70 59.19 -14.11
CA LYS A 587 4.94 58.45 -13.78
C LYS A 587 5.04 57.11 -14.54
N PRO A 588 6.28 56.63 -14.78
CA PRO A 588 6.61 55.83 -15.96
C PRO A 588 6.75 54.33 -15.69
N HIS A 589 6.83 53.60 -16.81
CA HIS A 589 7.18 52.19 -16.94
C HIS A 589 8.37 51.75 -16.09
N HIS A 590 8.21 50.62 -15.37
CA HIS A 590 9.33 49.79 -14.92
C HIS A 590 9.19 48.37 -15.48
N LYS A 591 10.15 47.97 -16.31
CA LYS A 591 10.45 46.58 -16.64
C LYS A 591 11.18 45.95 -15.44
N THR A 592 10.90 44.68 -15.16
CA THR A 592 11.74 43.86 -14.30
C THR A 592 11.97 42.51 -14.96
N ASN A 593 13.24 42.25 -15.24
CA ASN A 593 13.80 40.94 -15.60
C ASN A 593 13.66 40.00 -14.40
N ILE A 594 13.38 38.72 -14.67
CA ILE A 594 13.62 37.63 -13.72
C ILE A 594 14.72 36.76 -14.33
N GLN A 595 15.89 36.80 -13.68
CA GLN A 595 16.94 35.80 -13.82
C GLN A 595 16.51 34.54 -13.06
N ILE A 596 16.73 33.40 -13.71
CA ILE A 596 16.64 32.06 -13.13
C ILE A 596 18.05 31.69 -12.66
N THR A 597 18.16 31.35 -11.38
CA THR A 597 19.16 30.45 -10.80
C THR A 597 18.41 29.27 -10.22
#